data_AF-A0A940R1M7-F1
#
_entry.id   AF-A0A940R1M7-F1
#
_cell.length_a   1.000
_cell.length_b   1.000
_cell.length_c   1.000
_cell.angle_alpha   90.00
_cell.angle_beta   90.00
_cell.angle_gamma   90.00
#
_symmetry.space_group_name_H-M   'P 1'
#
loop_
_entity.id
_entity.type
_entity.pdbx_description
1 polymer ?
#
loop_
_entity_poly.entity_id
_entity_poly.type
_entity_poly.pdbx_seq_one_letter_code
_entity_poly.pdbx_strand_id
1 'polypeptide(L)' 'GDPNAQQCGWLKDKFGVSWQVSPIQIEEMAVDPDKDKVNRMMGALMQMKKLDLAELEKAFNGK' A
#
# COMPACT_ATOMS: atom_id res chain seq x y z
N GLY A 1 -2.28 -9.65 -16.36
CA GLY A 1 -2.30 -10.40 -15.09
C GLY A 1 -3.70 -10.42 -14.53
N ASP A 2 -4.02 -11.39 -13.67
CA ASP A 2 -5.31 -11.52 -12.98
C ASP A 2 -5.60 -10.27 -12.12
N PRO A 3 -6.72 -9.55 -12.34
CA PRO A 3 -7.12 -8.38 -11.54
C PRO A 3 -7.34 -8.64 -10.04
N ASN A 4 -7.49 -9.91 -9.63
CA ASN A 4 -7.62 -10.31 -8.23
C ASN A 4 -6.26 -10.50 -7.55
N ALA A 5 -5.19 -10.70 -8.33
CA ALA A 5 -3.81 -10.83 -7.84
C ALA A 5 -3.11 -9.47 -7.66
N GLN A 6 -3.85 -8.36 -7.70
CA GLN A 6 -3.33 -7.00 -7.74
C GLN A 6 -3.57 -6.17 -6.49
N GLN A 7 -3.73 -6.81 -5.32
CA GLN A 7 -3.94 -6.07 -4.07
C GLN A 7 -2.62 -5.48 -3.56
N CYS A 8 -2.66 -4.34 -2.85
CA CYS A 8 -1.51 -3.74 -2.18
C CYS A 8 -0.29 -3.46 -3.09
N GLY A 9 -0.53 -3.03 -4.34
CA GLY A 9 0.54 -2.71 -5.29
C GLY A 9 1.16 -3.92 -5.99
N TRP A 10 0.62 -5.13 -5.77
CA TRP A 10 1.03 -6.32 -6.51
C TRP A 10 0.51 -6.30 -7.95
N LEU A 11 1.26 -6.90 -8.86
CA LEU A 11 0.84 -7.17 -10.22
C LEU A 11 1.55 -8.39 -10.77
N LYS A 12 0.94 -9.03 -11.76
CA LYS A 12 1.50 -10.16 -12.48
C LYS A 12 1.79 -9.77 -13.92
N ASP A 13 3.04 -9.90 -14.35
CA ASP A 13 3.46 -9.59 -15.71
C ASP A 13 2.98 -10.64 -16.72
N LYS A 14 3.36 -10.48 -18.00
CA LYS A 14 2.96 -11.39 -19.09
C LYS A 14 3.58 -12.79 -19.00
N PHE A 15 4.64 -12.96 -18.23
CA PHE A 15 5.34 -14.24 -18.02
C PHE A 15 4.90 -14.93 -16.74
N GLY A 16 4.01 -14.29 -15.97
CA GLY A 16 3.51 -14.83 -14.73
C GLY A 16 4.36 -14.48 -13.50
N VAL A 17 5.33 -13.57 -13.62
CA VAL A 17 6.14 -13.10 -12.49
C VAL A 17 5.35 -12.06 -11.71
N SER A 18 5.37 -12.18 -10.39
CA SER A 18 4.73 -11.24 -9.47
C SER A 18 5.69 -10.12 -9.11
N TRP A 19 5.24 -8.88 -9.28
CA TRP A 19 5.96 -7.66 -8.94
C TRP A 19 5.13 -6.87 -7.94
N GLN A 20 5.80 -6.18 -7.02
CA GLN A 20 5.15 -5.19 -6.15
C GLN A 20 5.76 -3.82 -6.42
N VAL A 21 4.91 -2.83 -6.70
CA VAL A 21 5.34 -1.43 -6.77
C VAL A 21 5.02 -0.80 -5.43
N SER A 22 6.03 -0.67 -4.57
CA SER A 22 5.91 -0.11 -3.23
C SER A 22 6.69 1.22 -3.12
N PRO A 23 6.03 2.35 -2.86
CA PRO A 23 6.70 3.61 -2.50
C PRO A 23 7.52 3.49 -1.21
N ILE A 24 8.69 4.12 -1.18
CA ILE A 24 9.61 4.12 -0.02
C ILE A 24 8.91 4.69 1.23
N GLN A 25 8.05 5.69 1.05
CA GLN A 25 7.29 6.34 2.12
C GLN A 25 6.40 5.36 2.89
N ILE A 26 5.96 4.26 2.29
CA ILE A 26 5.17 3.25 2.99
C ILE A 26 6.02 2.54 4.03
N GLU A 27 7.28 2.23 3.71
CA GLU A 27 8.22 1.64 4.67
C GLU A 27 8.53 2.62 5.80
N GLU A 28 8.72 3.91 5.48
CA GLU A 28 8.94 4.96 6.47
C GLU A 28 7.74 5.14 7.41
N MET A 29 6.51 5.14 6.87
CA MET A 29 5.28 5.20 7.68
C MET A 29 5.08 3.93 8.52
N ALA A 30 5.49 2.76 8.02
CA ALA A 30 5.28 1.49 8.71
C ALA A 30 6.15 1.32 9.98
N VAL A 31 7.27 2.05 10.07
CA VAL A 31 8.17 2.03 11.23
C VAL A 31 7.89 3.17 12.24
N ASP A 32 6.83 3.96 12.03
CA ASP A 32 6.47 5.04 12.95
C ASP A 32 6.08 4.49 14.34
N PRO A 33 6.54 5.13 15.44
CA PRO A 33 6.21 4.69 16.79
C PRO A 33 4.71 4.79 17.13
N ASP A 34 3.95 5.66 16.46
CA ASP A 34 2.51 5.81 16.63
C ASP A 34 1.76 4.72 15.86
N LYS A 35 1.44 3.64 16.59
CA LYS A 35 0.73 2.48 16.06
C LYS A 35 -0.66 2.83 15.50
N ASP A 36 -1.31 3.88 15.99
CA ASP A 36 -2.64 4.26 15.49
C ASP A 36 -2.56 4.89 14.11
N LYS A 37 -1.51 5.68 13.83
CA LYS A 37 -1.20 6.16 12.47
C LYS A 37 -0.90 5.01 11.52
N VAL A 38 -0.05 4.08 11.95
CA VAL A 38 0.30 2.89 11.15
C VAL A 38 -0.94 2.07 10.83
N ASN A 39 -1.81 1.82 11.83
CA ASN A 39 -3.03 1.04 11.64
C ASN A 39 -4.01 1.69 10.64
N ARG A 40 -4.17 3.03 10.66
CA ARG A 40 -5.01 3.72 9.67
C ARG A 40 -4.45 3.62 8.26
N MET A 41 -3.14 3.84 8.10
CA MET A 41 -2.46 3.70 6.82
C MET A 41 -2.58 2.26 6.29
N MET A 42 -2.34 1.25 7.13
CA MET A 42 -2.48 -0.17 6.77
C MET A 42 -3.93 -0.53 6.41
N GLY A 43 -4.91 0.03 7.12
CA GLY A 43 -6.33 -0.14 6.78
C GLY A 43 -6.66 0.39 5.38
N ALA A 44 -6.14 1.57 5.02
CA ALA A 44 -6.30 2.13 3.68
C ALA A 44 -5.54 1.30 2.62
N LEU A 45 -4.32 0.87 2.93
CA LEU A 45 -3.48 0.05 2.05
C LEU A 45 -4.19 -1.24 1.61
N MET A 46 -4.88 -1.91 2.53
CA MET A 46 -5.60 -3.16 2.24
C MET A 46 -6.80 -3.00 1.31
N GLN A 47 -7.36 -1.79 1.18
CA GLN A 47 -8.45 -1.51 0.24
C GLN A 47 -7.95 -1.17 -1.16
N MET A 48 -6.65 -0.90 -1.31
CA MET A 48 -6.05 -0.44 -2.55
C MET A 48 -5.55 -1.60 -3.42
N LYS A 49 -5.81 -1.48 -4.72
CA LYS A 49 -5.13 -2.31 -5.74
C LYS A 49 -3.86 -1.61 -6.22
N LYS A 50 -4.03 -0.40 -6.76
CA LYS A 50 -2.93 0.53 -7.04
C LYS A 50 -2.73 1.43 -5.82
N LEU A 51 -1.49 1.56 -5.37
CA LEU A 51 -1.16 2.39 -4.22
C LEU A 51 -1.24 3.88 -4.60
N ASP A 52 -2.02 4.64 -3.84
CA ASP A 52 -2.06 6.10 -3.89
C ASP A 52 -1.36 6.65 -2.65
N LEU A 53 -0.18 7.24 -2.85
CA LEU A 53 0.63 7.77 -1.77
C LEU A 53 -0.09 8.90 -1.01
N ALA A 54 -0.81 9.78 -1.72
CA ALA A 54 -1.49 10.91 -1.09
C ALA A 54 -2.65 10.44 -0.21
N GLU A 55 -3.35 9.39 -0.61
CA GLU A 55 -4.42 8.79 0.19
C GLU A 55 -3.87 8.03 1.40
N LEU A 56 -2.73 7.34 1.25
CA LEU A 56 -2.04 6.70 2.37
C LEU A 56 -1.52 7.72 3.39
N GLU A 57 -0.93 8.83 2.94
CA GLU A 57 -0.50 9.92 3.81
C GLU A 57 -1.67 10.58 4.54
N LYS A 58 -2.83 10.74 3.88
CA LYS A 58 -4.05 11.25 4.52
C LYS A 58 -4.53 10.29 5.62
N ALA A 59 -4.63 9.00 5.31
CA ALA A 59 -5.02 7.97 6.27
C ALA A 59 -4.06 7.93 7.47
N PHE A 60 -2.75 7.95 7.22
CA PHE A 60 -1.71 8.01 8.24
C PHE A 60 -1.89 9.22 9.16
N ASN A 61 -2.05 10.41 8.57
CA ASN A 61 -2.24 11.67 9.30
C ASN A 61 -3.65 11.84 9.91
N GLY A 62 -4.60 10.93 9.62
CA GLY A 62 -5.98 11.00 10.12
C GLY A 62 -6.79 12.12 9.50
N LYS A 63 -6.55 12.45 8.22
CA LYS A 63 -7.23 13.51 7.46
C LYS A 63 -8.12 12.96 6.36
#